data_AF-A0A1Y2DZQ4-F1
#
_entry.id   AF-A0A1Y2DZQ4-F1
#
_cell.length_a   1.000
_cell.length_b   1.000
_cell.length_c   1.000
_cell.angle_alpha   90.00
_cell.angle_beta   90.00
_cell.angle_gamma   90.00
#
_symmetry.space_group_name_H-M   'P 1'
#
loop_
_entity.id
_entity.type
_entity.pdbx_description
1 polymer ?
#
loop_
_entity_poly.entity_id
_entity_poly.type
_entity_poly.pdbx_seq_one_letter_code
_entity_poly.pdbx_strand_id
1 'polypeptide(L)'
;MLDLLAFRIARLRIISDIVKISTVPFETFVACHLAFRQALAAIPGASLALETNLKKASGSASQREYTAALNGVSAGVAAVVGDESVALSQSVLALEPALDVALVLLRDGPEGSSRLSGASLSDLLRHLSLFLLRLSPASEESKGEEAAKAYLLIAKFVEGICADRPMLFSRLNVSSVLSLVTRMLQPSGLSSAEVSSLPSTPTTSTTSSALFNSLVSIVAHLVRHRKDHISPLFPHLVSTLSSFLTVLRRSGFGTTGTATSTSADTIEGAEIVISLGRRAEREAKATFPFWAWEGGVEGVGKNEATAVGRLLGSLSAKTTTTLKRKATDDGSTPSTTTVSLVAPLSKHAPFIILPYLRACVHATCPIPSAVRKELQGGWFEVMDAMGKWEREALMKGFLGEDEEAERGVLRAMWKSWEKERYRG
;
A
#
# COMPACT_ATOMS: atom_id res chain seq x y z
N MET A 1 -1.67 -0.46 -36.03
CA MET A 1 -2.75 0.56 -35.92
C MET A 1 -2.37 1.69 -34.98
N LEU A 2 -1.95 1.42 -33.74
CA LEU A 2 -1.51 2.47 -32.81
C LEU A 2 -0.32 3.28 -33.31
N ASP A 3 0.66 2.65 -33.98
CA ASP A 3 1.78 3.38 -34.59
C ASP A 3 1.32 4.33 -35.71
N LEU A 4 0.27 3.96 -36.44
CA LEU A 4 -0.35 4.81 -37.46
C LEU A 4 -1.08 5.99 -36.83
N LEU A 5 -1.78 5.78 -35.70
CA LEU A 5 -2.42 6.86 -34.95
C LEU A 5 -1.38 7.80 -34.34
N ALA A 6 -0.32 7.27 -33.73
CA ALA A 6 0.79 8.05 -33.19
C ALA A 6 1.50 8.85 -34.29
N PHE A 7 1.75 8.23 -35.45
CA PHE A 7 2.30 8.92 -36.63
C PHE A 7 1.38 10.02 -37.13
N ARG A 8 0.06 9.77 -37.21
CA ARG A 8 -0.94 10.77 -37.61
C ARG A 8 -0.97 11.95 -36.64
N ILE A 9 -0.90 11.71 -35.34
CA ILE A 9 -0.81 12.75 -34.31
C ILE A 9 0.47 13.57 -34.50
N ALA A 10 1.61 12.92 -34.65
CA ALA A 10 2.89 13.60 -34.87
C ALA A 10 2.87 14.46 -36.15
N ARG A 11 2.29 13.95 -37.24
CA ARG A 11 2.08 14.71 -38.48
C ARG A 11 1.14 15.89 -38.29
N LEU A 12 0.02 15.71 -37.58
CA LEU A 12 -0.91 16.81 -37.30
C LEU A 12 -0.25 17.92 -36.47
N ARG A 13 0.60 17.57 -35.50
CA ARG A 13 1.37 18.55 -34.71
C ARG A 13 2.29 19.39 -35.60
N ILE A 14 2.98 18.77 -36.57
CA ILE A 14 3.87 19.48 -37.51
C ILE A 14 3.07 20.41 -38.45
N ILE A 15 1.88 19.98 -38.90
CA ILE A 15 1.07 20.75 -39.85
C ILE A 15 0.32 21.93 -39.19
N SER A 16 0.01 21.81 -37.90
CA SER A 16 -0.91 22.73 -37.19
C SER A 16 -0.24 23.90 -36.48
N ASP A 17 1.02 24.23 -36.79
CA ASP A 17 1.79 25.32 -36.16
C ASP A 17 1.11 26.72 -36.20
N ILE A 18 0.02 26.88 -36.96
CA ILE A 18 -0.71 28.15 -37.16
C ILE A 18 -2.14 28.14 -36.57
N VAL A 19 -2.70 27.01 -36.14
CA VAL A 19 -4.11 26.92 -35.68
C VAL A 19 -4.20 26.18 -34.34
N LYS A 20 -5.10 26.64 -33.45
CA LYS A 20 -5.41 26.02 -32.14
C LYS A 20 -5.41 24.48 -32.26
N ILE A 21 -4.35 23.85 -31.75
CA ILE A 21 -4.16 22.40 -31.79
C ILE A 21 -5.36 21.74 -31.11
N SER A 22 -6.15 21.00 -31.88
CA SER A 22 -7.25 20.18 -31.36
C SER A 22 -6.68 19.05 -30.50
N THR A 23 -7.23 18.84 -29.30
CA THR A 23 -6.81 17.78 -28.38
C THR A 23 -7.40 16.41 -28.74
N VAL A 24 -8.46 16.40 -29.55
CA VAL A 24 -9.25 15.23 -29.95
C VAL A 24 -8.40 14.07 -30.49
N PRO A 25 -7.39 14.28 -31.37
CA PRO A 25 -6.58 13.17 -31.87
C PRO A 25 -5.81 12.44 -30.76
N PHE A 26 -5.24 13.18 -29.81
CA PHE A 26 -4.51 12.60 -28.69
C PHE A 26 -5.44 11.90 -27.70
N GLU A 27 -6.60 12.50 -27.40
CA GLU A 27 -7.64 11.86 -26.57
C GLU A 27 -8.15 10.56 -27.21
N THR A 28 -8.38 10.56 -28.52
CA THR A 28 -8.79 9.36 -29.27
C THR A 28 -7.72 8.27 -29.18
N PHE A 29 -6.43 8.65 -29.28
CA PHE A 29 -5.34 7.70 -29.12
C PHE A 29 -5.29 7.09 -27.71
N VAL A 30 -5.49 7.89 -26.67
CA VAL A 30 -5.58 7.40 -25.29
C VAL A 30 -6.79 6.47 -25.11
N ALA A 31 -7.95 6.81 -25.67
CA ALA A 31 -9.14 5.97 -25.65
C ALA A 31 -8.91 4.63 -26.38
N CYS A 32 -8.23 4.66 -27.54
CA CYS A 32 -7.81 3.44 -28.22
C CYS A 32 -6.87 2.59 -27.35
N HIS A 33 -5.92 3.21 -26.63
CA HIS A 33 -5.03 2.49 -25.71
C HIS A 33 -5.81 1.78 -24.59
N LEU A 34 -6.83 2.42 -24.02
CA LEU A 34 -7.71 1.80 -23.04
C LEU A 34 -8.44 0.58 -23.63
N ALA A 35 -9.08 0.75 -24.79
CA ALA A 35 -9.80 -0.33 -25.46
C ALA A 35 -8.88 -1.50 -25.85
N PHE A 36 -7.67 -1.21 -26.34
CA PHE A 36 -6.70 -2.25 -26.69
C PHE A 36 -6.17 -2.99 -25.46
N ARG A 37 -5.91 -2.31 -24.34
CA ARG A 37 -5.50 -3.00 -23.10
C ARG A 37 -6.58 -3.97 -22.63
N GLN A 38 -7.84 -3.57 -22.72
CA GLN A 38 -8.96 -4.44 -22.38
C GLN A 38 -9.06 -5.65 -23.31
N ALA A 39 -8.89 -5.45 -24.63
CA ALA A 39 -9.01 -6.52 -25.61
C ALA A 39 -7.78 -7.46 -25.69
N LEU A 40 -6.59 -6.96 -25.38
CA LEU A 40 -5.32 -7.67 -25.56
C LEU A 40 -4.69 -8.15 -24.25
N ALA A 41 -5.40 -8.09 -23.13
CA ALA A 41 -4.91 -8.52 -21.81
C ALA A 41 -4.38 -9.97 -21.81
N ALA A 42 -4.92 -10.83 -22.66
CA ALA A 42 -4.52 -12.24 -22.77
C ALA A 42 -3.25 -12.47 -23.62
N ILE A 43 -2.75 -11.47 -24.34
CA ILE A 43 -1.62 -11.64 -25.27
C ILE A 43 -0.30 -11.27 -24.58
N PRO A 44 0.64 -12.22 -24.39
CA PRO A 44 1.94 -11.94 -23.81
C PRO A 44 2.70 -10.87 -24.59
N GLY A 45 3.27 -9.89 -23.91
CA GLY A 45 4.08 -8.82 -24.52
C GLY A 45 3.28 -7.64 -25.13
N ALA A 46 1.96 -7.79 -25.34
CA ALA A 46 1.13 -6.70 -25.85
C ALA A 46 1.12 -5.48 -24.90
N SER A 47 1.04 -5.71 -23.59
CA SER A 47 1.04 -4.64 -22.58
C SER A 47 2.31 -3.77 -22.64
N LEU A 48 3.49 -4.39 -22.81
CA LEU A 48 4.77 -3.68 -22.90
C LEU A 48 4.87 -2.81 -24.16
N ALA A 49 4.39 -3.33 -25.30
CA ALA A 49 4.35 -2.58 -26.55
C ALA A 49 3.39 -1.38 -26.45
N LEU A 50 2.21 -1.58 -25.85
CA LEU A 50 1.23 -0.52 -25.58
C LEU A 50 1.80 0.56 -24.66
N GLU A 51 2.49 0.16 -23.59
CA GLU A 51 3.16 1.08 -22.67
C GLU A 51 4.24 1.91 -23.36
N THR A 52 5.10 1.27 -24.16
CA THR A 52 6.20 1.92 -24.89
C THR A 52 5.65 2.98 -25.85
N ASN A 53 4.58 2.66 -26.57
CA ASN A 53 3.93 3.58 -27.50
C ASN A 53 3.26 4.76 -26.78
N LEU A 54 2.54 4.50 -25.69
CA LEU A 54 1.91 5.54 -24.91
C LEU A 54 2.95 6.49 -24.28
N LYS A 55 4.04 5.95 -23.73
CA LYS A 55 5.18 6.70 -23.18
C LYS A 55 5.81 7.64 -24.21
N LYS A 56 6.05 7.16 -25.43
CA LYS A 56 6.59 7.99 -26.52
C LYS A 56 5.63 9.12 -26.91
N ALA A 57 4.34 8.81 -26.98
CA ALA A 57 3.31 9.78 -27.33
C ALA A 57 3.08 10.84 -26.24
N SER A 58 3.12 10.44 -24.96
CA SER A 58 2.95 11.34 -23.81
C SER A 58 4.12 12.30 -23.64
N GLY A 59 5.36 11.83 -23.83
CA GLY A 59 6.55 12.68 -23.73
C GLY A 59 6.62 13.80 -24.78
N SER A 60 5.92 13.63 -25.91
CA SER A 60 5.85 14.62 -27.00
C SER A 60 4.53 15.40 -27.04
N ALA A 61 3.62 15.15 -26.10
CA ALA A 61 2.31 15.81 -26.07
C ALA A 61 2.44 17.27 -25.65
N SER A 62 1.66 18.14 -26.29
CA SER A 62 1.49 19.51 -25.82
C SER A 62 0.82 19.52 -24.45
N GLN A 63 1.03 20.59 -23.68
CA GLN A 63 0.42 20.73 -22.36
C GLN A 63 -1.11 20.62 -22.39
N ARG A 64 -1.75 21.11 -23.47
CA ARG A 64 -3.21 21.03 -23.67
C ARG A 64 -3.67 19.59 -23.92
N GLU A 65 -3.03 18.87 -24.84
CA GLU A 65 -3.32 17.46 -25.12
C GLU A 65 -3.14 16.61 -23.86
N TYR A 66 -2.02 16.80 -23.15
CA TYR A 66 -1.72 16.06 -21.93
C TYR A 66 -2.75 16.32 -20.82
N THR A 67 -3.16 17.59 -20.63
CA THR A 67 -4.18 17.95 -19.64
C THR A 67 -5.54 17.34 -20.00
N ALA A 68 -5.95 17.42 -21.28
CA ALA A 68 -7.20 16.83 -21.74
C ALA A 68 -7.22 15.31 -21.53
N ALA A 69 -6.13 14.62 -21.87
CA ALA A 69 -5.99 13.18 -21.63
C ALA A 69 -6.05 12.82 -20.14
N LEU A 70 -5.33 13.52 -19.27
CA LEU A 70 -5.39 13.30 -17.82
C LEU A 70 -6.81 13.50 -17.26
N ASN A 71 -7.50 14.56 -17.70
CA ASN A 71 -8.87 14.84 -17.29
C ASN A 71 -9.84 13.75 -17.80
N GLY A 72 -9.68 13.31 -19.05
CA GLY A 72 -10.48 12.24 -19.63
C GLY A 72 -10.30 10.91 -18.89
N VAL A 73 -9.05 10.54 -18.57
CA VAL A 73 -8.76 9.33 -17.77
C VAL A 73 -9.29 9.47 -16.35
N SER A 74 -9.11 10.62 -15.69
CA SER A 74 -9.66 10.84 -14.35
C SER A 74 -11.19 10.75 -14.32
N ALA A 75 -11.85 11.33 -15.32
CA ALA A 75 -13.31 11.26 -15.49
C ALA A 75 -13.78 9.83 -15.78
N GLY A 76 -13.03 9.08 -16.60
CA GLY A 76 -13.29 7.66 -16.86
C GLY A 76 -13.19 6.82 -15.58
N VAL A 77 -12.13 7.01 -14.79
CA VAL A 77 -12.00 6.38 -13.47
C VAL A 77 -13.15 6.81 -12.56
N ALA A 78 -13.53 8.10 -12.55
CA ALA A 78 -14.66 8.60 -11.77
C ALA A 78 -15.97 7.90 -12.12
N ALA A 79 -16.23 7.67 -13.41
CA ALA A 79 -17.44 7.03 -13.89
C ALA A 79 -17.46 5.55 -13.50
N VAL A 80 -16.38 4.80 -13.79
CA VAL A 80 -16.24 3.38 -13.42
C VAL A 80 -16.37 3.19 -11.92
N VAL A 81 -15.74 4.08 -11.16
CA VAL A 81 -15.79 4.04 -9.72
C VAL A 81 -17.17 4.45 -9.24
N GLY A 82 -17.77 5.54 -9.72
CA GLY A 82 -18.97 6.17 -9.18
C GLY A 82 -20.29 5.51 -9.53
N ASP A 83 -20.34 4.67 -10.57
CA ASP A 83 -21.57 4.00 -11.00
C ASP A 83 -21.91 2.81 -10.08
N GLU A 84 -22.93 2.97 -9.25
CA GLU A 84 -23.42 1.92 -8.35
C GLU A 84 -24.27 0.85 -9.07
N SER A 85 -24.69 1.11 -10.31
CA SER A 85 -25.50 0.17 -11.09
C SER A 85 -24.67 -0.92 -11.78
N VAL A 86 -23.38 -0.68 -11.96
CA VAL A 86 -22.46 -1.59 -12.63
C VAL A 86 -21.97 -2.66 -11.65
N ALA A 87 -21.97 -3.92 -12.10
CA ALA A 87 -21.46 -5.03 -11.30
C ALA A 87 -19.99 -4.80 -10.94
N LEU A 88 -19.60 -5.13 -9.69
CA LEU A 88 -18.23 -4.96 -9.21
C LEU A 88 -17.19 -5.56 -10.16
N SER A 89 -17.45 -6.76 -10.66
CA SER A 89 -16.65 -7.46 -11.66
C SER A 89 -16.33 -6.59 -12.89
N GLN A 90 -17.34 -5.91 -13.43
CA GLN A 90 -17.22 -5.03 -14.59
C GLN A 90 -16.45 -3.76 -14.23
N SER A 91 -16.71 -3.18 -13.06
CA SER A 91 -15.94 -2.02 -12.59
C SER A 91 -14.46 -2.36 -12.40
N VAL A 92 -14.13 -3.52 -11.85
CA VAL A 92 -12.74 -3.99 -11.68
C VAL A 92 -12.07 -4.22 -13.03
N LEU A 93 -12.76 -4.87 -13.98
CA LEU A 93 -12.25 -5.09 -15.33
C LEU A 93 -12.00 -3.78 -16.10
N ALA A 94 -12.82 -2.75 -15.89
CA ALA A 94 -12.64 -1.43 -16.50
C ALA A 94 -11.58 -0.58 -15.77
N LEU A 95 -11.44 -0.76 -14.45
CA LEU A 95 -10.51 0.00 -13.62
C LEU A 95 -9.05 -0.35 -13.91
N GLU A 96 -8.75 -1.64 -14.13
CA GLU A 96 -7.39 -2.14 -14.43
C GLU A 96 -6.71 -1.39 -15.59
N PRO A 97 -7.24 -1.37 -16.83
CA PRO A 97 -6.62 -0.65 -17.93
C PRO A 97 -6.62 0.87 -17.72
N ALA A 98 -7.60 1.42 -16.99
CA ALA A 98 -7.66 2.84 -16.69
C ALA A 98 -6.53 3.29 -15.77
N LEU A 99 -6.24 2.52 -14.71
CA LEU A 99 -5.14 2.79 -13.79
C LEU A 99 -3.78 2.61 -14.46
N ASP A 100 -3.63 1.60 -15.32
CA ASP A 100 -2.41 1.41 -16.11
C ASP A 100 -2.11 2.61 -17.01
N VAL A 101 -3.10 3.08 -17.77
CA VAL A 101 -2.94 4.25 -18.64
C VAL A 101 -2.66 5.50 -17.80
N ALA A 102 -3.37 5.69 -16.69
CA ALA A 102 -3.12 6.78 -15.76
C ALA A 102 -1.67 6.75 -15.22
N LEU A 103 -1.17 5.57 -14.85
CA LEU A 103 0.19 5.40 -14.34
C LEU A 103 1.23 5.84 -15.37
N VAL A 104 1.10 5.39 -16.63
CA VAL A 104 2.00 5.79 -17.72
C VAL A 104 1.93 7.30 -17.97
N LEU A 105 0.73 7.88 -18.02
CA LEU A 105 0.59 9.32 -18.22
C LEU A 105 1.21 10.14 -17.07
N LEU A 106 1.03 9.71 -15.82
CA LEU A 106 1.60 10.39 -14.65
C LEU A 106 3.12 10.21 -14.56
N ARG A 107 3.64 9.04 -14.98
CA ARG A 107 5.08 8.75 -14.95
C ARG A 107 5.84 9.38 -16.09
N ASP A 108 5.31 9.32 -17.30
CA ASP A 108 6.00 9.65 -18.54
C ASP A 108 5.38 10.87 -19.24
N GLY A 109 4.83 11.81 -18.46
CA GLY A 109 4.31 13.09 -18.95
C GLY A 109 5.40 14.01 -19.54
N PRO A 110 5.01 15.04 -20.32
CA PRO A 110 5.93 15.97 -20.95
C PRO A 110 6.68 16.83 -19.92
N GLU A 111 7.85 17.35 -20.28
CA GLU A 111 8.64 18.18 -19.38
C GLU A 111 7.85 19.42 -18.91
N GLY A 112 7.96 19.76 -17.62
CA GLY A 112 7.22 20.87 -17.01
C GLY A 112 5.76 20.55 -16.64
N SER A 113 5.25 19.34 -16.89
CA SER A 113 3.85 18.98 -16.59
C SER A 113 3.57 18.59 -15.14
N SER A 114 4.57 18.62 -14.24
CA SER A 114 4.47 18.05 -12.88
C SER A 114 3.31 18.61 -12.05
N ARG A 115 2.96 19.89 -12.24
CA ARG A 115 1.80 20.50 -11.56
C ARG A 115 0.48 19.89 -12.02
N LEU A 116 0.34 19.62 -13.32
CA LEU A 116 -0.87 19.03 -13.91
C LEU A 116 -0.98 17.56 -13.49
N SER A 117 0.12 16.82 -13.55
CA SER A 117 0.20 15.44 -13.07
C SER A 117 -0.14 15.35 -11.58
N GLY A 118 0.37 16.29 -10.76
CA GLY A 118 0.04 16.37 -9.33
C GLY A 118 -1.45 16.66 -9.05
N ALA A 119 -2.07 17.57 -9.81
CA ALA A 119 -3.49 17.85 -9.69
C ALA A 119 -4.36 16.64 -10.07
N SER A 120 -4.06 16.00 -11.22
CA SER A 120 -4.74 14.79 -11.67
C SER A 120 -4.57 13.62 -10.70
N LEU A 121 -3.36 13.42 -10.15
CA LEU A 121 -3.11 12.43 -9.10
C LEU A 121 -3.97 12.67 -7.86
N SER A 122 -4.13 13.93 -7.45
CA SER A 122 -4.97 14.28 -6.29
C SER A 122 -6.43 13.91 -6.54
N ASP A 123 -6.93 14.13 -7.75
CA ASP A 123 -8.29 13.79 -8.16
C ASP A 123 -8.51 12.27 -8.24
N LEU A 124 -7.55 11.55 -8.82
CA LEU A 124 -7.55 10.09 -8.86
C LEU A 124 -7.55 9.49 -7.44
N LEU A 125 -6.67 9.96 -6.55
CA LEU A 125 -6.63 9.48 -5.16
C LEU A 125 -7.96 9.71 -4.43
N ARG A 126 -8.64 10.83 -4.72
CA ARG A 126 -9.98 11.11 -4.19
C ARG A 126 -11.00 10.09 -4.70
N HIS A 127 -11.04 9.82 -6.00
CA HIS A 127 -11.95 8.83 -6.58
C HIS A 127 -11.69 7.43 -6.04
N LEU A 128 -10.42 6.99 -5.99
CA LEU A 128 -10.05 5.68 -5.47
C LEU A 128 -10.39 5.54 -3.98
N SER A 129 -10.22 6.60 -3.18
CA SER A 129 -10.64 6.58 -1.77
C SER A 129 -12.15 6.38 -1.64
N LEU A 130 -12.96 7.06 -2.47
CA LEU A 130 -14.42 6.88 -2.50
C LEU A 130 -14.82 5.49 -3.02
N PHE A 131 -14.03 4.88 -3.90
CA PHE A 131 -14.25 3.50 -4.34
C PHE A 131 -14.05 2.52 -3.18
N LEU A 132 -12.93 2.62 -2.45
CA LEU A 132 -12.61 1.74 -1.33
C LEU A 132 -13.65 1.80 -0.21
N LEU A 133 -14.29 2.95 0.00
CA LEU A 133 -15.40 3.08 0.96
C LEU A 133 -16.61 2.23 0.54
N ARG A 134 -16.84 2.05 -0.76
CA ARG A 134 -17.96 1.29 -1.31
C ARG A 134 -17.67 -0.18 -1.52
N LEU A 135 -16.40 -0.56 -1.67
CA LEU A 135 -15.94 -1.95 -1.74
C LEU A 135 -16.09 -2.73 -0.42
N SER A 136 -16.93 -2.27 0.52
CA SER A 136 -17.22 -3.03 1.73
C SER A 136 -17.92 -4.35 1.34
N PRO A 137 -17.35 -5.53 1.64
CA PRO A 137 -17.88 -6.80 1.15
C PRO A 137 -19.21 -7.15 1.85
N ALA A 138 -20.33 -6.66 1.35
CA ALA A 138 -21.65 -7.06 1.83
C ALA A 138 -21.95 -8.48 1.33
N SER A 139 -21.75 -9.46 2.23
CA SER A 139 -22.32 -10.82 2.28
C SER A 139 -22.05 -11.83 1.15
N GLU A 140 -21.53 -11.47 -0.03
CA GLU A 140 -21.28 -12.44 -1.11
C GLU A 140 -19.78 -12.73 -1.31
N GLU A 141 -19.42 -14.02 -1.27
CA GLU A 141 -18.03 -14.51 -1.41
C GLU A 141 -17.39 -14.12 -2.75
N SER A 142 -18.14 -14.16 -3.86
CA SER A 142 -17.66 -13.73 -5.18
C SER A 142 -17.26 -12.25 -5.23
N LYS A 143 -17.88 -11.41 -4.38
CA LYS A 143 -17.53 -10.00 -4.25
C LYS A 143 -16.23 -9.80 -3.46
N GLY A 144 -15.84 -10.74 -2.60
CA GLY A 144 -14.61 -10.68 -1.80
C GLY A 144 -13.36 -10.75 -2.67
N GLU A 145 -13.26 -11.75 -3.56
CA GLU A 145 -12.12 -11.89 -4.47
C GLU A 145 -11.98 -10.69 -5.42
N GLU A 146 -13.09 -10.21 -5.98
CA GLU A 146 -13.10 -9.03 -6.85
C GLU A 146 -12.70 -7.76 -6.10
N ALA A 147 -13.17 -7.58 -4.85
CA ALA A 147 -12.76 -6.47 -4.01
C ALA A 147 -11.27 -6.54 -3.64
N ALA A 148 -10.74 -7.73 -3.33
CA ALA A 148 -9.32 -7.93 -3.09
C ALA A 148 -8.48 -7.62 -4.35
N LYS A 149 -8.94 -8.03 -5.54
CA LYS A 149 -8.32 -7.65 -6.82
C LYS A 149 -8.35 -6.13 -7.01
N ALA A 150 -9.46 -5.47 -6.74
CA ALA A 150 -9.57 -4.01 -6.81
C ALA A 150 -8.57 -3.31 -5.86
N TYR A 151 -8.42 -3.83 -4.63
CA TYR A 151 -7.45 -3.31 -3.66
C TYR A 151 -6.02 -3.47 -4.19
N LEU A 152 -5.69 -4.63 -4.76
CA LEU A 152 -4.38 -4.89 -5.35
C LEU A 152 -4.08 -3.94 -6.52
N LEU A 153 -5.03 -3.72 -7.43
CA LEU A 153 -4.89 -2.80 -8.56
C LEU A 153 -4.60 -1.36 -8.08
N ILE A 154 -5.35 -0.90 -7.09
CA ILE A 154 -5.14 0.42 -6.49
C ILE A 154 -3.77 0.50 -5.80
N ALA A 155 -3.40 -0.52 -5.03
CA ALA A 155 -2.11 -0.56 -4.35
C ALA A 155 -0.97 -0.53 -5.37
N LYS A 156 -1.03 -1.33 -6.44
CA LYS A 156 -0.01 -1.36 -7.51
C LYS A 156 0.10 -0.03 -8.25
N PHE A 157 -1.02 0.62 -8.54
CA PHE A 157 -1.03 1.96 -9.11
C PHE A 157 -0.30 2.97 -8.21
N VAL A 158 -0.65 3.03 -6.92
CA VAL A 158 -0.02 3.97 -5.97
C VAL A 158 1.45 3.63 -5.73
N GLU A 159 1.79 2.34 -5.63
CA GLU A 159 3.16 1.82 -5.50
C GLU A 159 4.02 2.30 -6.68
N GLY A 160 3.55 2.13 -7.91
CA GLY A 160 4.26 2.56 -9.12
C GLY A 160 4.58 4.05 -9.12
N ILE A 161 3.64 4.90 -8.70
CA ILE A 161 3.89 6.36 -8.60
C ILE A 161 4.89 6.67 -7.48
N CYS A 162 4.77 5.99 -6.34
CA CYS A 162 5.66 6.16 -5.20
C CYS A 162 7.11 5.74 -5.52
N ALA A 163 7.28 4.68 -6.33
CA ALA A 163 8.57 4.19 -6.78
C ALA A 163 9.19 5.12 -7.84
N ASP A 164 8.43 5.45 -8.90
CA ASP A 164 8.99 6.08 -10.11
C ASP A 164 8.97 7.62 -10.05
N ARG A 165 7.94 8.22 -9.43
CA ARG A 165 7.74 9.67 -9.38
C ARG A 165 7.33 10.16 -7.98
N PRO A 166 8.12 9.86 -6.92
CA PRO A 166 7.77 10.26 -5.55
C PRO A 166 7.63 11.78 -5.38
N MET A 167 8.25 12.59 -6.26
CA MET A 167 8.17 14.06 -6.22
C MET A 167 6.80 14.63 -6.63
N LEU A 168 5.92 13.84 -7.25
CA LEU A 168 4.56 14.29 -7.61
C LEU A 168 3.64 14.45 -6.38
N PHE A 169 3.96 13.78 -5.28
CA PHE A 169 3.11 13.85 -4.10
C PHE A 169 3.18 15.23 -3.43
N SER A 170 2.05 15.90 -3.27
CA SER A 170 1.93 16.98 -2.30
C SER A 170 1.85 16.39 -0.89
N ARG A 171 1.99 17.21 0.16
CA ARG A 171 1.76 16.75 1.54
C ARG A 171 0.35 16.19 1.73
N LEU A 172 -0.63 16.80 1.09
CA LEU A 172 -2.02 16.32 1.10
C LEU A 172 -2.12 14.94 0.44
N ASN A 173 -1.45 14.73 -0.70
CA ASN A 173 -1.47 13.43 -1.38
C ASN A 173 -0.77 12.35 -0.54
N VAL A 174 0.33 12.67 0.15
CA VAL A 174 0.98 11.74 1.10
C VAL A 174 -0.01 11.36 2.21
N SER A 175 -0.74 12.33 2.77
CA SER A 175 -1.78 12.05 3.76
C SER A 175 -2.89 11.17 3.19
N SER A 176 -3.36 11.43 1.98
CA SER A 176 -4.39 10.63 1.30
C SER A 176 -3.92 9.20 1.05
N VAL A 177 -2.67 9.00 0.65
CA VAL A 177 -2.09 7.67 0.46
C VAL A 177 -1.99 6.91 1.78
N LEU A 178 -1.53 7.55 2.86
CA LEU A 178 -1.50 6.90 4.18
C LEU A 178 -2.91 6.55 4.67
N SER A 179 -3.90 7.42 4.45
CA SER A 179 -5.30 7.14 4.75
C SER A 179 -5.81 5.94 3.95
N LEU A 180 -5.46 5.86 2.67
CA LEU A 180 -5.84 4.79 1.76
C LEU A 180 -5.25 3.45 2.21
N VAL A 181 -3.94 3.41 2.49
CA VAL A 181 -3.26 2.22 3.01
C VAL A 181 -3.87 1.79 4.34
N THR A 182 -4.06 2.74 5.27
CA THR A 182 -4.66 2.46 6.58
C THR A 182 -6.07 1.90 6.42
N ARG A 183 -6.88 2.46 5.49
CA ARG A 183 -8.23 1.96 5.20
C ARG A 183 -8.22 0.54 4.65
N MET A 184 -7.28 0.21 3.78
CA MET A 184 -7.13 -1.16 3.27
C MET A 184 -6.68 -2.15 4.37
N LEU A 185 -5.99 -1.66 5.40
CA LEU A 185 -5.57 -2.45 6.57
C LEU A 185 -6.57 -2.41 7.73
N GLN A 186 -7.69 -1.69 7.61
CA GLN A 186 -8.69 -1.63 8.66
C GLN A 186 -9.48 -2.93 8.77
N PRO A 187 -9.90 -3.31 10.00
CA PRO A 187 -10.81 -4.42 10.19
C PRO A 187 -12.10 -4.23 9.41
N SER A 188 -12.58 -5.30 8.78
CA SER A 188 -13.87 -5.27 8.08
C SER A 188 -15.00 -5.27 9.12
N GLY A 189 -15.77 -4.19 9.19
CA GLY A 189 -16.92 -4.04 10.10
C GLY A 189 -18.12 -4.94 9.77
N LEU A 190 -17.91 -6.06 9.07
CA LEU A 190 -18.96 -6.94 8.63
C LEU A 190 -19.56 -7.67 9.84
N SER A 191 -20.88 -7.50 9.98
CA SER A 191 -21.67 -8.25 10.95
C SER A 191 -21.54 -9.74 10.64
N SER A 192 -21.10 -10.45 11.67
CA SER A 192 -20.57 -11.81 11.69
C SER A 192 -21.56 -12.95 11.40
N ALA A 193 -22.65 -12.66 10.70
CA ALA A 193 -23.81 -13.56 10.68
C ALA A 193 -23.64 -14.78 9.76
N GLU A 194 -23.06 -14.68 8.55
CA GLU A 194 -23.29 -15.73 7.53
C GLU A 194 -22.13 -16.05 6.57
N VAL A 195 -20.86 -15.80 6.92
CA VAL A 195 -19.76 -16.23 6.02
C VAL A 195 -19.36 -17.67 6.33
N SER A 196 -19.72 -18.55 5.39
CA SER A 196 -19.41 -19.98 5.40
C SER A 196 -17.89 -20.22 5.44
N SER A 197 -17.50 -21.27 6.16
CA SER A 197 -16.13 -21.75 6.28
C SER A 197 -15.75 -22.53 5.01
N LEU A 198 -15.41 -21.84 3.91
CA LEU A 198 -14.74 -22.49 2.78
C LEU A 198 -13.22 -22.34 2.87
N PRO A 199 -12.46 -23.31 2.34
CA PRO A 199 -11.00 -23.29 2.37
C PRO A 199 -10.45 -22.15 1.51
N SER A 200 -9.36 -21.53 1.98
CA SER A 200 -8.58 -20.56 1.23
C SER A 200 -8.12 -21.18 -0.10
N THR A 201 -8.32 -20.47 -1.20
CA THR A 201 -7.80 -20.90 -2.50
C THR A 201 -6.36 -20.38 -2.66
N PRO A 202 -5.50 -21.06 -3.44
CA PRO A 202 -4.12 -20.60 -3.66
C PRO A 202 -4.05 -19.24 -4.38
N THR A 203 -5.12 -18.86 -5.10
CA THR A 203 -5.22 -17.56 -5.77
C THR A 203 -5.47 -16.43 -4.76
N THR A 204 -6.28 -16.67 -3.72
CA THR A 204 -6.56 -15.66 -2.69
C THR A 204 -5.36 -15.44 -1.78
N SER A 205 -4.59 -16.48 -1.45
CA SER A 205 -3.35 -16.34 -0.68
C SER A 205 -2.30 -15.51 -1.42
N THR A 206 -2.08 -15.82 -2.70
CA THR A 206 -1.14 -15.07 -3.57
C THR A 206 -1.54 -13.59 -3.69
N THR A 207 -2.84 -13.33 -3.90
CA THR A 207 -3.36 -11.95 -4.00
C THR A 207 -3.18 -11.19 -2.69
N SER A 208 -3.41 -11.84 -1.56
CA SER A 208 -3.27 -11.24 -0.22
C SER A 208 -1.81 -10.89 0.10
N SER A 209 -0.88 -11.81 -0.18
CA SER A 209 0.56 -11.55 -0.02
C SER A 209 1.03 -10.42 -0.95
N ALA A 210 0.61 -10.45 -2.22
CA ALA A 210 0.94 -9.40 -3.18
C ALA A 210 0.40 -8.03 -2.74
N LEU A 211 -0.84 -7.99 -2.24
CA LEU A 211 -1.46 -6.77 -1.73
C LEU A 211 -0.70 -6.25 -0.50
N PHE A 212 -0.48 -7.09 0.52
CA PHE A 212 0.27 -6.71 1.72
C PHE A 212 1.64 -6.12 1.38
N ASN A 213 2.42 -6.81 0.54
CA ASN A 213 3.74 -6.35 0.13
C ASN A 213 3.68 -5.04 -0.65
N SER A 214 2.69 -4.84 -1.53
CA SER A 214 2.50 -3.58 -2.25
C SER A 214 2.20 -2.43 -1.29
N LEU A 215 1.37 -2.67 -0.25
CA LEU A 215 1.09 -1.68 0.78
C LEU A 215 2.34 -1.31 1.58
N VAL A 216 3.16 -2.29 1.97
CA VAL A 216 4.44 -2.04 2.65
C VAL A 216 5.39 -1.25 1.75
N SER A 217 5.50 -1.61 0.46
CA SER A 217 6.32 -0.89 -0.52
C SER A 217 5.90 0.57 -0.66
N ILE A 218 4.59 0.87 -0.73
CA ILE A 218 4.08 2.26 -0.78
C ILE A 218 4.63 3.06 0.40
N VAL A 219 4.46 2.56 1.62
CA VAL A 219 4.90 3.28 2.82
C VAL A 219 6.44 3.36 2.87
N ALA A 220 7.15 2.32 2.46
CA ALA A 220 8.61 2.33 2.37
C ALA A 220 9.12 3.37 1.37
N HIS A 221 8.50 3.50 0.20
CA HIS A 221 8.84 4.53 -0.78
C HIS A 221 8.56 5.94 -0.25
N LEU A 222 7.43 6.15 0.43
CA LEU A 222 7.11 7.44 1.03
C LEU A 222 8.10 7.82 2.15
N VAL A 223 8.38 6.88 3.05
CA VAL A 223 9.41 7.03 4.10
C VAL A 223 10.77 7.29 3.47
N ARG A 224 11.14 6.61 2.38
CA ARG A 224 12.45 6.79 1.76
C ARG A 224 12.56 8.14 1.06
N HIS A 225 11.60 8.49 0.21
CA HIS A 225 11.74 9.57 -0.76
C HIS A 225 11.09 10.89 -0.31
N ARG A 226 10.10 10.86 0.60
CA ARG A 226 9.29 12.04 1.01
C ARG A 226 9.24 12.25 2.52
N LYS A 227 10.38 12.06 3.21
CA LYS A 227 10.52 12.28 4.67
C LYS A 227 10.05 13.66 5.12
N ASP A 228 10.25 14.67 4.28
CA ASP A 228 9.83 16.06 4.53
C ASP A 228 8.30 16.20 4.66
N HIS A 229 7.54 15.37 3.96
CA HIS A 229 6.08 15.32 4.05
C HIS A 229 5.59 14.36 5.12
N ILE A 230 6.34 13.29 5.39
CA ILE A 230 6.02 12.30 6.43
C ILE A 230 6.25 12.85 7.84
N SER A 231 7.28 13.66 8.07
CA SER A 231 7.58 14.20 9.40
C SER A 231 6.40 14.90 10.10
N PRO A 232 5.62 15.81 9.45
CA PRO A 232 4.44 16.39 10.08
C PRO A 232 3.23 15.43 10.14
N LEU A 233 3.26 14.34 9.38
CA LEU A 233 2.22 13.30 9.33
C LEU A 233 2.60 12.06 10.15
N PHE A 234 3.62 12.16 11.02
CA PHE A 234 4.14 11.00 11.74
C PHE A 234 3.08 10.27 12.58
N PRO A 235 2.14 10.94 13.27
CA PRO A 235 1.05 10.23 13.95
C PRO A 235 0.19 9.37 13.01
N HIS A 236 -0.01 9.83 11.78
CA HIS A 236 -0.72 9.03 10.77
C HIS A 236 0.11 7.81 10.37
N LEU A 237 1.40 8.00 10.10
CA LEU A 237 2.32 6.90 9.80
C LEU A 237 2.33 5.85 10.93
N VAL A 238 2.35 6.28 12.19
CA VAL A 238 2.26 5.40 13.37
C VAL A 238 1.00 4.55 13.30
N SER A 239 -0.16 5.16 13.04
CA SER A 239 -1.42 4.44 12.86
C SER A 239 -1.31 3.37 11.77
N THR A 240 -0.76 3.73 10.60
CA THR A 240 -0.57 2.81 9.47
C THR A 240 0.38 1.65 9.84
N LEU A 241 1.50 1.93 10.51
CA LEU A 241 2.46 0.91 10.96
C LEU A 241 1.82 -0.04 11.98
N SER A 242 1.05 0.49 12.91
CA SER A 242 0.30 -0.31 13.89
C SER A 242 -0.74 -1.22 13.22
N SER A 243 -1.40 -0.75 12.15
CA SER A 243 -2.28 -1.59 11.35
C SER A 243 -1.53 -2.73 10.65
N PHE A 244 -0.36 -2.48 10.03
CA PHE A 244 0.46 -3.56 9.46
C PHE A 244 0.82 -4.62 10.51
N LEU A 245 1.29 -4.17 11.67
CA LEU A 245 1.70 -5.05 12.78
C LEU A 245 0.53 -5.89 13.30
N THR A 246 -0.68 -5.33 13.30
CA THR A 246 -1.90 -6.03 13.72
C THR A 246 -2.33 -7.07 12.67
N VAL A 247 -2.07 -6.84 11.39
CA VAL A 247 -2.36 -7.79 10.30
C VAL A 247 -1.38 -8.97 10.29
N LEU A 248 -0.18 -8.83 10.86
CA LEU A 248 0.77 -9.95 11.03
C LEU A 248 0.31 -11.02 12.05
N ARG A 249 -0.81 -10.78 12.75
CA ARG A 249 -1.50 -11.83 13.49
C ARG A 249 -1.93 -12.92 12.52
N ARG A 250 -1.84 -14.18 12.94
CA ARG A 250 -2.09 -15.30 12.03
C ARG A 250 -3.59 -15.56 11.88
N SER A 251 -4.12 -15.37 10.67
CA SER A 251 -5.52 -15.69 10.37
C SER A 251 -5.75 -17.20 10.51
N GLY A 252 -6.87 -17.59 11.12
CA GLY A 252 -7.26 -18.99 11.30
C GLY A 252 -6.43 -19.83 12.29
N PHE A 253 -5.45 -19.27 12.99
CA PHE A 253 -4.62 -20.01 13.95
C PHE A 253 -4.99 -19.67 15.40
N GLY A 254 -5.60 -20.61 16.10
CA GLY A 254 -5.94 -20.47 17.51
C GLY A 254 -4.90 -21.06 18.45
N THR A 255 -4.78 -20.51 19.66
CA THR A 255 -4.02 -21.12 20.77
C THR A 255 -4.87 -22.11 21.58
N THR A 256 -6.18 -22.17 21.35
CA THR A 256 -7.17 -22.83 22.22
C THR A 256 -7.98 -23.94 21.54
N GLY A 257 -7.59 -24.40 20.36
CA GLY A 257 -8.33 -25.41 19.60
C GLY A 257 -7.83 -26.86 19.76
N THR A 258 -8.61 -27.79 19.22
CA THR A 258 -8.24 -29.20 19.06
C THR A 258 -7.31 -29.37 17.86
N ALA A 259 -6.14 -29.96 18.06
CA ALA A 259 -5.21 -30.27 16.96
C ALA A 259 -5.83 -31.31 16.02
N THR A 260 -6.18 -30.91 14.80
CA THR A 260 -6.51 -31.85 13.73
C THR A 260 -5.24 -32.11 12.93
N SER A 261 -4.57 -33.24 13.18
CA SER A 261 -3.50 -33.74 12.34
C SER A 261 -4.08 -34.27 11.04
N THR A 262 -4.18 -33.44 10.01
CA THR A 262 -4.42 -33.94 8.65
C THR A 262 -3.12 -34.53 8.12
N SER A 263 -3.12 -35.86 8.01
CA SER A 263 -2.16 -36.77 7.35
C SER A 263 -0.73 -36.83 7.90
N ALA A 264 -0.33 -38.06 8.24
CA ALA A 264 0.86 -38.45 8.98
C ALA A 264 2.13 -38.63 8.13
N ASP A 265 2.25 -37.98 6.97
CA ASP A 265 3.46 -38.07 6.16
C ASP A 265 3.87 -36.68 5.68
N THR A 266 5.20 -36.45 5.68
CA THR A 266 5.97 -35.30 5.18
C THR A 266 6.24 -34.08 6.10
N ILE A 267 7.51 -34.01 6.55
CA ILE A 267 8.43 -32.86 6.64
C ILE A 267 8.47 -32.05 7.95
N GLU A 268 9.68 -31.98 8.53
CA GLU A 268 10.10 -31.03 9.55
C GLU A 268 9.65 -29.60 9.19
N GLY A 269 8.61 -29.09 9.86
CA GLY A 269 8.05 -27.77 9.60
C GLY A 269 6.53 -27.71 9.52
N ALA A 270 5.82 -28.85 9.61
CA ALA A 270 4.36 -28.89 9.68
C ALA A 270 3.85 -28.19 10.95
N GLU A 271 3.47 -26.92 10.81
CA GLU A 271 2.78 -26.18 11.88
C GLU A 271 1.42 -26.83 12.11
N ILE A 272 1.23 -27.37 13.33
CA ILE A 272 -0.04 -27.97 13.77
C ILE A 272 -1.12 -26.90 13.64
N VAL A 273 -2.02 -27.06 12.66
CA VAL A 273 -3.14 -26.14 12.46
C VAL A 273 -4.17 -26.42 13.54
N ILE A 274 -4.19 -25.55 14.55
CA ILE A 274 -5.18 -25.56 15.61
C ILE A 274 -6.35 -24.68 15.18
N SER A 275 -7.48 -25.29 14.83
CA SER A 275 -8.67 -24.56 14.40
C SER A 275 -9.34 -23.86 15.59
N LEU A 276 -9.71 -22.59 15.40
CA LEU A 276 -10.47 -21.83 16.38
C LEU A 276 -11.90 -22.38 16.49
N GLY A 277 -12.49 -22.34 17.69
CA GLY A 277 -13.93 -22.54 17.83
C GLY A 277 -14.69 -21.44 17.06
N ARG A 278 -15.84 -21.76 16.46
CA ARG A 278 -16.61 -20.85 15.58
C ARG A 278 -16.83 -19.43 16.16
N ARG A 279 -17.04 -19.31 17.48
CA ARG A 279 -17.18 -18.01 18.15
C ARG A 279 -15.88 -17.21 18.17
N ALA A 280 -14.78 -17.86 18.53
CA ALA A 280 -13.45 -17.24 18.59
C ALA A 280 -12.94 -16.88 17.18
N GLU A 281 -13.24 -17.73 16.20
CA GLU A 281 -12.95 -17.46 14.78
C GLU A 281 -13.70 -16.22 14.28
N ARG A 282 -15.01 -16.15 14.57
CA ARG A 282 -15.87 -15.01 14.24
C ARG A 282 -15.34 -13.70 14.84
N GLU A 283 -15.00 -13.73 16.12
CA GLU A 283 -14.43 -12.57 16.82
C GLU A 283 -13.07 -12.19 16.24
N ALA A 284 -12.20 -13.17 15.97
CA ALA A 284 -10.91 -12.93 15.31
C ALA A 284 -11.12 -12.28 13.95
N LYS A 285 -11.96 -12.85 13.09
CA LYS A 285 -12.25 -12.35 11.73
C LYS A 285 -12.68 -10.89 11.71
N ALA A 286 -13.52 -10.46 12.66
CA ALA A 286 -13.96 -9.07 12.78
C ALA A 286 -12.82 -8.07 13.08
N THR A 287 -11.65 -8.55 13.50
CA THR A 287 -10.46 -7.73 13.77
C THR A 287 -9.45 -7.71 12.62
N PHE A 288 -9.72 -8.39 11.50
CA PHE A 288 -8.84 -8.40 10.32
C PHE A 288 -9.48 -7.66 9.13
N PRO A 289 -8.65 -7.13 8.21
CA PRO A 289 -9.11 -6.86 6.85
C PRO A 289 -9.63 -8.16 6.21
N PHE A 290 -10.75 -8.09 5.51
CA PHE A 290 -11.36 -9.27 4.88
C PHE A 290 -10.36 -10.05 4.01
N TRP A 291 -9.58 -9.35 3.18
CA TRP A 291 -8.61 -9.97 2.28
C TRP A 291 -7.51 -10.72 3.04
N ALA A 292 -7.04 -10.18 4.17
CA ALA A 292 -6.00 -10.82 4.97
C ALA A 292 -6.50 -12.10 5.65
N TRP A 293 -7.78 -12.13 6.02
CA TRP A 293 -8.41 -13.34 6.55
C TRP A 293 -8.62 -14.40 5.45
N GLU A 294 -9.12 -14.00 4.29
CA GLU A 294 -9.40 -14.88 3.14
C GLU A 294 -8.13 -15.48 2.49
N GLY A 295 -7.01 -14.76 2.55
CA GLY A 295 -5.71 -15.29 2.15
C GLY A 295 -5.21 -16.43 3.04
N GLY A 296 -5.84 -16.63 4.20
CA GLY A 296 -5.51 -17.69 5.14
C GLY A 296 -4.07 -17.62 5.66
N VAL A 297 -3.58 -18.77 6.10
CA VAL A 297 -2.26 -18.93 6.73
C VAL A 297 -1.10 -18.55 5.81
N GLU A 298 -1.26 -18.73 4.50
CA GLU A 298 -0.22 -18.46 3.51
C GLU A 298 -0.23 -17.01 3.00
N GLY A 299 -1.31 -16.26 3.24
CA GLY A 299 -1.46 -14.90 2.71
C GLY A 299 -0.55 -13.86 3.38
N VAL A 300 -0.30 -13.98 4.70
CA VAL A 300 0.58 -13.09 5.45
C VAL A 300 1.45 -13.91 6.41
N GLY A 301 2.75 -13.99 6.11
CA GLY A 301 3.68 -14.84 6.84
C GLY A 301 5.05 -14.21 7.08
N LYS A 302 6.10 -15.03 7.00
CA LYS A 302 7.48 -14.61 7.28
C LYS A 302 7.95 -13.52 6.32
N ASN A 303 7.70 -13.67 5.02
CA ASN A 303 8.17 -12.73 3.99
C ASN A 303 7.58 -11.33 4.20
N GLU A 304 6.29 -11.25 4.48
CA GLU A 304 5.56 -10.02 4.79
C GLU A 304 6.11 -9.37 6.06
N ALA A 305 6.40 -10.16 7.09
CA ALA A 305 7.02 -9.68 8.31
C ALA A 305 8.45 -9.17 8.10
N THR A 306 9.26 -9.83 7.28
CA THR A 306 10.58 -9.34 6.87
C THR A 306 10.46 -8.00 6.16
N ALA A 307 9.45 -7.82 5.30
CA ALA A 307 9.20 -6.54 4.61
C ALA A 307 8.84 -5.43 5.61
N VAL A 308 7.96 -5.70 6.59
CA VAL A 308 7.65 -4.75 7.68
C VAL A 308 8.88 -4.47 8.54
N GLY A 309 9.69 -5.47 8.85
CA GLY A 309 10.94 -5.31 9.61
C GLY A 309 11.91 -4.36 8.91
N ARG A 310 12.08 -4.50 7.58
CA ARG A 310 12.87 -3.57 6.77
C ARG A 310 12.28 -2.17 6.75
N LEU A 311 10.95 -2.04 6.67
CA LEU A 311 10.27 -0.74 6.74
C LEU A 311 10.54 -0.06 8.08
N LEU A 312 10.40 -0.77 9.21
CA LEU A 312 10.70 -0.24 10.54
C LEU A 312 12.16 0.23 10.65
N GLY A 313 13.12 -0.57 10.16
CA GLY A 313 14.52 -0.17 10.13
C GLY A 313 14.80 1.06 9.25
N SER A 314 14.02 1.26 8.18
CA SER A 314 14.18 2.43 7.30
C SER A 314 13.76 3.76 7.93
N LEU A 315 13.03 3.73 9.06
CA LEU A 315 12.58 4.93 9.77
C LEU A 315 13.76 5.69 10.40
N SER A 316 14.79 4.99 10.89
CA SER A 316 15.98 5.61 11.50
C SER A 316 16.96 6.16 10.46
N ALA A 317 16.91 5.65 9.23
CA ALA A 317 17.82 6.06 8.16
C ALA A 317 17.74 7.57 7.89
N LYS A 318 18.86 8.19 7.51
CA LYS A 318 18.90 9.59 7.04
C LYS A 318 18.66 9.60 5.53
N THR A 319 17.81 10.50 5.03
CA THR A 319 17.71 10.72 3.58
C THR A 319 18.01 12.18 3.25
N THR A 320 18.78 12.39 2.19
CA THR A 320 18.96 13.69 1.58
C THR A 320 17.76 14.00 0.69
N THR A 321 16.96 15.02 1.07
CA THR A 321 15.88 15.50 0.20
C THR A 321 16.34 16.75 -0.55
N THR A 322 16.16 16.76 -1.86
CA THR A 322 16.40 17.93 -2.71
C THR A 322 15.22 18.89 -2.60
N LEU A 323 15.20 19.70 -1.55
CA LEU A 323 14.28 20.82 -1.46
C LEU A 323 14.82 21.97 -2.30
N LYS A 324 14.11 22.34 -3.39
CA LYS A 324 14.28 23.65 -4.02
C LYS A 324 13.70 24.68 -3.05
N ARG A 325 14.51 25.21 -2.12
CA ARG A 325 14.14 26.46 -1.44
C ARG A 325 14.04 27.55 -2.51
N LYS A 326 12.99 28.37 -2.41
CA LYS A 326 12.85 29.59 -3.20
C LYS A 326 14.13 30.39 -2.97
N ALA A 327 14.96 30.52 -4.00
CA ALA A 327 16.14 31.37 -3.97
C ALA A 327 15.66 32.77 -3.61
N THR A 328 15.85 33.17 -2.36
CA THR A 328 16.11 34.57 -2.06
C THR A 328 17.41 34.93 -2.78
N ASP A 329 17.41 36.10 -3.38
CA ASP A 329 18.25 36.65 -4.48
C ASP A 329 19.76 36.73 -4.23
N ASP A 330 20.33 35.85 -3.41
CA ASP A 330 21.76 35.69 -3.20
C ASP A 330 22.17 34.33 -3.75
N GLY A 331 23.11 34.32 -4.71
CA GLY A 331 23.60 33.18 -5.52
C GLY A 331 24.24 32.01 -4.75
N SER A 332 23.64 31.60 -3.64
CA SER A 332 24.00 30.45 -2.84
C SER A 332 23.48 29.17 -3.47
N THR A 333 24.39 28.23 -3.67
CA THR A 333 24.17 26.86 -4.14
C THR A 333 22.99 26.18 -3.41
N PRO A 334 22.21 25.31 -4.08
CA PRO A 334 21.08 24.62 -3.46
C PRO A 334 21.54 23.82 -2.22
N SER A 335 21.11 24.25 -1.03
CA SER A 335 21.46 23.57 0.23
C SER A 335 20.71 22.24 0.33
N THR A 336 21.42 21.11 0.22
CA THR A 336 20.86 19.79 0.48
C THR A 336 20.63 19.60 1.98
N THR A 337 19.37 19.60 2.43
CA THR A 337 19.04 19.32 3.83
C THR A 337 18.81 17.83 4.02
N THR A 338 19.57 17.19 4.92
CA THR A 338 19.29 15.83 5.36
C THR A 338 18.09 15.83 6.30
N VAL A 339 17.04 15.08 5.98
CA VAL A 339 15.87 14.91 6.83
C VAL A 339 15.91 13.51 7.46
N SER A 340 15.72 13.45 8.77
CA SER A 340 15.64 12.21 9.55
C SER A 340 14.29 12.12 10.26
N LEU A 341 13.74 10.92 10.36
CA LEU A 341 12.52 10.64 11.13
C LEU A 341 12.83 10.16 12.56
N VAL A 342 14.10 10.11 12.98
CA VAL A 342 14.49 9.63 14.32
C VAL A 342 13.86 10.48 15.44
N ALA A 343 13.83 11.81 15.28
CA ALA A 343 13.26 12.70 16.29
C ALA A 343 11.74 12.46 16.52
N PRO A 344 10.88 12.43 15.49
CA PRO A 344 9.48 12.05 15.69
C PRO A 344 9.34 10.57 16.08
N LEU A 345 10.17 9.66 15.57
CA LEU A 345 10.16 8.25 15.96
C LEU A 345 10.41 8.06 17.45
N SER A 346 11.38 8.75 18.04
CA SER A 346 11.68 8.68 19.48
C SER A 346 10.43 8.89 20.33
N LYS A 347 9.65 9.93 20.02
CA LYS A 347 8.45 10.32 20.77
C LYS A 347 7.28 9.37 20.55
N HIS A 348 7.23 8.76 19.36
CA HIS A 348 6.09 7.98 18.92
C HIS A 348 6.30 6.46 18.95
N ALA A 349 7.53 5.99 19.20
CA ALA A 349 7.88 4.58 19.27
C ALA A 349 6.98 3.78 20.25
N PRO A 350 6.62 4.28 21.45
CA PRO A 350 5.68 3.57 22.33
C PRO A 350 4.35 3.24 21.67
N PHE A 351 3.82 4.13 20.83
CA PHE A 351 2.54 3.95 20.14
C PHE A 351 2.61 2.98 18.95
N ILE A 352 3.82 2.64 18.48
CA ILE A 352 4.05 1.57 17.49
C ILE A 352 4.24 0.24 18.21
N ILE A 353 5.00 0.23 19.31
CA ILE A 353 5.32 -0.98 20.07
C ILE A 353 4.07 -1.51 20.79
N LEU A 354 3.26 -0.65 21.40
CA LEU A 354 2.11 -1.09 22.20
C LEU A 354 1.10 -1.95 21.40
N PRO A 355 0.62 -1.54 20.21
CA PRO A 355 -0.26 -2.39 19.39
C PRO A 355 0.40 -3.71 18.98
N TYR A 356 1.71 -3.72 18.73
CA TYR A 356 2.44 -4.95 18.44
C TYR A 356 2.48 -5.90 19.64
N LEU A 357 2.72 -5.39 20.86
CA LEU A 357 2.70 -6.21 22.07
C LEU A 357 1.34 -6.87 22.26
N ARG A 358 0.26 -6.10 22.14
CA ARG A 358 -1.12 -6.61 22.21
C ARG A 358 -1.40 -7.63 21.11
N ALA A 359 -0.92 -7.40 19.89
CA ALA A 359 -1.03 -8.36 18.80
C ALA A 359 -0.25 -9.66 19.05
N CYS A 360 0.89 -9.60 19.75
CA CYS A 360 1.70 -10.78 20.10
C CYS A 360 1.01 -11.72 21.10
N VAL A 361 0.12 -11.19 21.94
CA VAL A 361 -0.55 -11.93 23.01
C VAL A 361 -2.06 -12.05 22.79
N HIS A 362 -2.53 -11.69 21.59
CA HIS A 362 -3.95 -11.75 21.25
C HIS A 362 -4.53 -13.14 21.50
N ALA A 363 -5.64 -13.22 22.25
CA ALA A 363 -6.16 -14.49 22.77
C ALA A 363 -6.46 -15.52 21.68
N THR A 364 -6.95 -15.08 20.52
CA THR A 364 -7.39 -15.98 19.43
C THR A 364 -6.42 -16.08 18.27
N CYS A 365 -5.50 -15.14 18.10
CA CYS A 365 -4.64 -15.08 16.91
C CYS A 365 -3.36 -14.29 17.22
N PRO A 366 -2.47 -14.80 18.07
CA PRO A 366 -1.23 -14.12 18.40
C PRO A 366 -0.27 -14.10 17.19
N ILE A 367 0.67 -13.15 17.18
CA ILE A 367 1.78 -13.18 16.20
C ILE A 367 2.72 -14.36 16.52
N PRO A 368 2.91 -15.32 15.59
CA PRO A 368 3.79 -16.47 15.82
C PRO A 368 5.24 -16.07 16.13
N SER A 369 5.93 -16.85 16.96
CA SER A 369 7.35 -16.58 17.30
C SER A 369 8.26 -16.51 16.06
N ALA A 370 7.98 -17.32 15.04
CA ALA A 370 8.72 -17.30 13.78
C ALA A 370 8.57 -15.96 13.04
N VAL A 371 7.36 -15.39 13.00
CA VAL A 371 7.06 -14.08 12.41
C VAL A 371 7.70 -12.96 13.24
N ARG A 372 7.69 -13.08 14.57
CA ARG A 372 8.33 -12.10 15.48
C ARG A 372 9.84 -11.99 15.27
N LYS A 373 10.52 -13.10 14.93
CA LYS A 373 11.96 -13.10 14.63
C LYS A 373 12.30 -12.26 13.40
N GLU A 374 11.45 -12.29 12.37
CA GLU A 374 11.67 -11.51 11.13
C GLU A 374 11.59 -9.99 11.36
N LEU A 375 10.83 -9.55 12.38
CA LEU A 375 10.72 -8.14 12.76
C LEU A 375 11.89 -7.64 13.61
N GLN A 376 12.72 -8.54 14.15
CA GLN A 376 13.68 -8.24 15.20
C GLN A 376 14.67 -7.14 14.79
N GLY A 377 15.21 -7.19 13.56
CA GLY A 377 16.13 -6.16 13.06
C GLY A 377 15.49 -4.77 13.01
N GLY A 378 14.24 -4.68 12.57
CA GLY A 378 13.50 -3.41 12.56
C GLY A 378 13.19 -2.89 13.96
N TRP A 379 12.87 -3.78 14.90
CA TRP A 379 12.61 -3.39 16.29
C TRP A 379 13.84 -2.85 17.00
N PHE A 380 15.03 -3.33 16.66
CA PHE A 380 16.28 -2.82 17.23
C PHE A 380 16.50 -1.35 16.90
N GLU A 381 16.23 -0.96 15.65
CA GLU A 381 16.28 0.44 15.20
C GLU A 381 15.24 1.32 15.91
N VAL A 382 14.01 0.82 16.06
CA VAL A 382 12.94 1.55 16.76
C VAL A 382 13.27 1.72 18.25
N MET A 383 13.81 0.68 18.90
CA MET A 383 14.20 0.74 20.31
C MET A 383 15.42 1.62 20.55
N ASP A 384 16.38 1.67 19.61
CA ASP A 384 17.53 2.58 19.71
C ASP A 384 17.11 4.05 19.57
N ALA A 385 16.14 4.33 18.69
CA ALA A 385 15.57 5.66 18.56
C ALA A 385 14.75 6.10 19.79
N MET A 386 14.25 5.16 20.61
CA MET A 386 13.37 5.45 21.74
C MET A 386 14.14 5.95 22.97
N GLY A 387 13.79 7.13 23.45
CA GLY A 387 14.37 7.75 24.64
C GLY A 387 14.11 6.97 25.94
N LYS A 388 14.81 7.35 27.01
CA LYS A 388 14.64 6.74 28.35
C LYS A 388 13.22 6.98 28.90
N TRP A 389 12.70 8.18 28.73
CA TRP A 389 11.39 8.57 29.25
C TRP A 389 10.26 7.81 28.55
N GLU A 390 10.34 7.66 27.23
CA GLU A 390 9.36 6.94 26.43
C GLU A 390 9.33 5.45 26.78
N ARG A 391 10.48 4.87 27.12
CA ARG A 391 10.58 3.50 27.65
C ARG A 391 9.90 3.34 29.00
N GLU A 392 10.17 4.25 29.93
CA GLU A 392 9.52 4.22 31.25
C GLU A 392 8.01 4.43 31.13
N ALA A 393 7.58 5.33 30.25
CA ALA A 393 6.16 5.53 29.94
C ALA A 393 5.51 4.28 29.34
N LEU A 394 6.19 3.54 28.46
CA LEU A 394 5.69 2.26 27.93
C LEU A 394 5.54 1.21 29.02
N MET A 395 6.56 1.04 29.88
CA MET A 395 6.55 0.01 30.92
C MET A 395 5.58 0.28 32.07
N LYS A 396 5.44 1.55 32.50
CA LYS A 396 4.68 1.93 33.71
C LYS A 396 3.38 2.66 33.43
N GLY A 397 3.27 3.34 32.28
CA GLY A 397 2.15 4.22 31.95
C GLY A 397 1.16 3.57 30.99
N PHE A 398 1.65 3.07 29.85
CA PHE A 398 0.79 2.51 28.81
C PHE A 398 0.34 1.08 29.08
N LEU A 399 1.17 0.29 29.78
CA LEU A 399 0.87 -1.10 30.13
C LEU A 399 0.28 -1.19 31.55
N GLY A 400 -0.98 -1.59 31.64
CA GLY A 400 -1.71 -1.76 32.90
C GLY A 400 -1.14 -2.89 33.78
N GLU A 401 -1.58 -2.98 35.04
CA GLU A 401 -1.14 -4.04 35.97
C GLU A 401 -1.53 -5.44 35.48
N ASP A 402 -2.65 -5.55 34.77
CA ASP A 402 -3.18 -6.82 34.24
C ASP A 402 -2.53 -7.28 32.91
N GLU A 403 -1.73 -6.43 32.25
CA GLU A 403 -1.08 -6.70 30.95
C GLU A 403 0.32 -7.33 31.11
N GLU A 404 0.45 -8.35 31.98
CA GLU A 404 1.75 -8.99 32.27
C GLU A 404 2.30 -9.81 31.09
N ALA A 405 1.42 -10.30 30.20
CA ALA A 405 1.82 -11.03 29.00
C ALA A 405 2.57 -10.10 28.02
N GLU A 406 2.03 -8.90 27.77
CA GLU A 406 2.64 -7.84 26.96
C GLU A 406 3.98 -7.41 27.54
N ARG A 407 4.04 -7.23 28.87
CA ARG A 407 5.30 -6.93 29.58
C ARG A 407 6.32 -8.04 29.40
N GLY A 408 5.90 -9.31 29.44
CA GLY A 408 6.77 -10.45 29.16
C GLY A 408 7.40 -10.38 27.77
N VAL A 409 6.60 -10.07 26.74
CA VAL A 409 7.11 -9.88 25.37
C VAL A 409 8.07 -8.70 25.29
N LEU A 410 7.73 -7.56 25.91
CA LEU A 410 8.57 -6.37 25.91
C LEU A 410 9.92 -6.60 26.61
N ARG A 411 9.93 -7.27 27.76
CA ARG A 411 11.18 -7.65 28.46
C ARG A 411 12.07 -8.55 27.59
N ALA A 412 11.48 -9.49 26.85
CA ALA A 412 12.22 -10.36 25.95
C ALA A 412 12.83 -9.61 24.75
N MET A 413 12.07 -8.69 24.14
CA MET A 413 12.58 -7.79 23.10
C MET A 413 13.74 -6.94 23.61
N TRP A 414 13.55 -6.36 24.80
CA TRP A 414 14.53 -5.50 25.46
C TRP A 414 15.85 -6.23 25.71
N LYS A 415 15.79 -7.40 26.33
CA LYS A 415 16.97 -8.26 26.58
C LYS A 415 17.70 -8.61 25.28
N SER A 416 16.95 -8.87 24.21
CA SER A 416 17.53 -9.21 22.91
C SER A 416 18.24 -8.00 22.27
N TRP A 417 17.65 -6.81 22.40
CA TRP A 417 18.25 -5.56 21.92
C TRP A 417 19.48 -5.15 22.70
N GLU A 418 19.47 -5.25 24.04
CA GLU A 418 20.67 -4.98 24.85
C GLU A 418 21.81 -5.91 24.45
N LYS A 419 21.52 -7.20 24.27
CA LYS A 419 22.52 -8.18 23.81
C LYS A 419 23.14 -7.80 22.47
N GLU A 420 22.35 -7.28 21.53
CA GLU A 420 22.86 -6.86 20.22
C GLU A 420 23.64 -5.54 20.30
N ARG A 421 23.15 -4.58 21.09
CA ARG A 421 23.79 -3.27 21.30
C ARG A 421 25.24 -3.38 21.81
N TYR A 422 25.54 -4.38 22.63
CA TYR A 422 26.88 -4.60 23.21
C TYR A 422 27.77 -5.56 22.39
N ARG A 423 27.32 -6.01 21.22
CA ARG A 423 28.12 -6.86 20.31
C ARG A 423 28.90 -6.08 19.25
N GLY A 424 28.45 -4.87 18.94
CA GLY A 424 29.21 -3.87 18.19
C GLY A 424 30.02 -3.00 19.13
#